data_AF-L8TMR7-F1
#
_entry.id   AF-L8TMR7-F1
#
_cell.length_a   1.000
_cell.length_b   1.000
_cell.length_c   1.000
_cell.angle_alpha   90.00
_cell.angle_beta   90.00
_cell.angle_gamma   90.00
#
_symmetry.space_group_name_H-M   'P 1'
#
loop_
_entity.id
_entity.type
_entity.pdbx_description
1 polymer ?
#
loop_
_entity_poly.entity_id
_entity_poly.type
_entity_poly.pdbx_seq_one_letter_code
_entity_poly.pdbx_strand_id
1 'polypeptide(L)'
;MTAETVRPHCDTKPQSRPLLRPDLAPGRERLIRRLRGKWVNGTVLHYWFLQGPAPQKEAVRKAFQEWKALGIGLEFTEVADRSEAEVRIAFDQSDGSWSYVGRDVLEINATEPTMNFGWDLTDEYGRTTALHEIGHTLGMPHEHQNPFAGIVWDEPRVYEYFGGAPNHWPPEQTLHNVLRKIDATEVEGSSWDPDSVMEYWFPAGLIKEPARFQAGLNPPGGLSEADKEWVLKFFPAIKPELPVLDPFKSVPLSLSPAEQADFALEPSASRTYEIATFGTADTVLVLFENVDGELRFVAGDDDSGEDRNSRVSAKLFQGRHYVVRVRLYWAGESGQTALMYW
;
A
#
# COMPACT_ATOMS: atom_id res chain seq x y z
N MET A 1 1.56 -40.55 -9.07
CA MET A 1 1.55 -39.16 -9.58
C MET A 1 0.25 -38.54 -9.10
N THR A 2 0.27 -37.94 -7.92
CA THR A 2 -0.85 -37.15 -7.41
C THR A 2 -0.99 -35.97 -8.37
N ALA A 3 -2.18 -35.79 -8.97
CA ALA A 3 -2.45 -34.61 -9.77
C ALA A 3 -2.12 -33.39 -8.90
N GLU A 4 -1.15 -32.57 -9.31
CA GLU A 4 -0.97 -31.25 -8.71
C GLU A 4 -2.31 -30.53 -8.87
N THR A 5 -2.99 -30.29 -7.75
CA THR A 5 -4.16 -29.42 -7.70
C THR A 5 -3.72 -28.06 -8.24
N VAL A 6 -4.18 -27.73 -9.45
CA VAL A 6 -3.90 -26.44 -10.09
C VAL A 6 -4.51 -25.37 -9.19
N ARG A 7 -3.65 -24.50 -8.64
CA ARG A 7 -4.04 -23.41 -7.75
C ARG A 7 -4.35 -22.16 -8.58
N PRO A 8 -5.43 -21.40 -8.28
CA PRO A 8 -5.74 -20.17 -8.99
C PRO A 8 -4.82 -19.03 -8.60
N HIS A 9 -4.41 -18.19 -9.55
CA HIS A 9 -3.62 -17.00 -9.26
C HIS A 9 -4.47 -15.76 -9.02
N CYS A 10 -3.98 -14.85 -8.18
CA CYS A 10 -4.62 -13.57 -7.89
C CYS A 10 -4.50 -12.59 -9.07
N ASP A 11 -5.25 -11.50 -9.02
CA ASP A 11 -5.18 -10.37 -9.95
C ASP A 11 -4.79 -9.10 -9.17
N THR A 12 -4.08 -8.18 -9.80
CA THR A 12 -3.87 -6.84 -9.26
C THR A 12 -4.66 -5.84 -10.05
N LYS A 13 -5.47 -5.02 -9.36
CA LYS A 13 -6.21 -3.97 -10.06
C LYS A 13 -5.24 -2.91 -10.62
N PRO A 14 -5.52 -2.35 -11.81
CA PRO A 14 -4.66 -1.33 -12.40
C PRO A 14 -4.46 -0.15 -11.46
N GLN A 15 -3.21 0.22 -11.25
CA GLN A 15 -2.86 1.36 -10.41
C GLN A 15 -3.11 2.69 -11.10
N SER A 16 -3.49 3.71 -10.33
CA SER A 16 -3.62 5.07 -10.84
C SER A 16 -2.23 5.62 -11.20
N ARG A 17 -2.11 6.21 -12.39
CA ARG A 17 -0.85 6.81 -12.87
C ARG A 17 -1.12 8.24 -13.34
N PRO A 18 -1.08 9.24 -12.44
CA PRO A 18 -1.28 10.62 -12.81
C PRO A 18 -0.15 11.06 -13.73
N LEU A 19 -0.49 11.98 -14.63
CA LEU A 19 0.48 12.62 -15.50
C LEU A 19 1.31 13.57 -14.64
N LEU A 20 2.54 13.16 -14.35
CA LEU A 20 3.54 14.01 -13.74
C LEU A 20 4.05 15.02 -14.77
N ARG A 21 4.50 16.18 -14.29
CA ARG A 21 5.07 17.20 -15.16
C ARG A 21 6.29 16.68 -15.93
N PRO A 22 6.41 16.99 -17.23
CA PRO A 22 7.48 16.43 -18.07
C PRO A 22 8.87 16.99 -17.75
N ASP A 23 8.97 18.09 -16.99
CA ASP A 23 10.22 18.75 -16.62
C ASP A 23 10.75 18.35 -15.23
N LEU A 24 10.12 17.37 -14.56
CA LEU A 24 10.62 16.85 -13.29
C LEU A 24 11.98 16.18 -13.45
N ALA A 25 12.89 16.45 -12.51
CA ALA A 25 14.15 15.74 -12.44
C ALA A 25 13.89 14.22 -12.28
N PRO A 26 14.60 13.32 -12.99
CA PRO A 26 14.33 11.88 -12.95
C PRO A 26 14.36 11.28 -11.54
N GLY A 27 15.22 11.79 -10.66
CA GLY A 27 15.27 11.37 -9.26
C GLY A 27 14.04 11.77 -8.43
N ARG A 28 13.43 12.92 -8.73
CA ARG A 28 12.20 13.43 -8.10
C ARG A 28 10.98 12.63 -8.57
N GLU A 29 10.85 12.46 -9.89
CA GLU A 29 9.80 11.63 -10.49
C GLU A 29 9.79 10.22 -9.89
N ARG A 30 10.97 9.59 -9.80
CA ARG A 30 11.18 8.28 -9.20
C ARG A 30 10.56 8.17 -7.80
N LEU A 31 10.88 9.14 -6.94
CA LEU A 31 10.44 9.13 -5.55
C LEU A 31 8.93 9.35 -5.41
N ILE A 32 8.36 10.26 -6.23
CA ILE A 32 6.91 10.49 -6.26
C ILE A 32 6.17 9.21 -6.66
N ARG A 33 6.58 8.56 -7.77
CA ARG A 33 5.93 7.32 -8.23
C ARG A 33 6.01 6.21 -7.18
N ARG A 34 7.16 6.08 -6.51
CA ARG A 34 7.40 5.07 -5.48
C ARG A 34 6.56 5.29 -4.22
N LEU A 35 6.38 6.53 -3.78
CA LEU A 35 5.84 6.85 -2.45
C LEU A 35 4.36 7.23 -2.45
N ARG A 36 3.83 7.76 -3.55
CA ARG A 36 2.43 8.25 -3.64
C ARG A 36 1.36 7.23 -3.26
N GLY A 37 1.59 5.97 -3.63
CA GLY A 37 0.67 4.87 -3.32
C GLY A 37 0.74 4.43 -1.87
N LYS A 38 1.73 4.86 -1.07
CA LYS A 38 1.89 4.38 0.31
C LYS A 38 1.05 5.21 1.27
N TRP A 39 0.44 4.55 2.25
CA TRP A 39 -0.18 5.21 3.38
C TRP A 39 0.83 6.05 4.15
N VAL A 40 0.39 7.15 4.77
CA VAL A 40 1.21 7.83 5.77
C VAL A 40 1.28 6.92 7.00
N ASN A 41 2.47 6.75 7.58
CA ASN A 41 2.62 5.83 8.70
C ASN A 41 1.70 6.23 9.85
N GLY A 42 1.13 5.22 10.52
CA GLY A 42 0.12 5.31 11.56
C GLY A 42 -1.22 5.93 11.21
N THR A 43 -1.57 5.79 9.93
CA THR A 43 -2.97 5.73 9.52
C THR A 43 -3.66 4.53 10.20
N VAL A 44 -4.90 4.73 10.66
CA VAL A 44 -5.82 3.65 11.00
C VAL A 44 -6.56 3.27 9.72
N LEU A 45 -6.38 2.04 9.25
CA LEU A 45 -7.08 1.51 8.09
C LEU A 45 -8.33 0.77 8.56
N HIS A 46 -9.48 1.35 8.26
CA HIS A 46 -10.76 0.76 8.60
C HIS A 46 -11.16 -0.23 7.51
N TYR A 47 -11.54 -1.44 7.92
CA TYR A 47 -12.01 -2.46 7.01
C TYR A 47 -13.41 -2.94 7.33
N TRP A 48 -14.15 -3.30 6.28
CA TRP A 48 -15.49 -3.83 6.34
C TRP A 48 -15.65 -5.04 5.43
N PHE A 49 -16.28 -6.09 5.94
CA PHE A 49 -16.68 -7.23 5.11
C PHE A 49 -18.08 -7.01 4.53
N LEU A 50 -18.19 -6.87 3.21
CA LEU A 50 -19.48 -6.62 2.53
C LEU A 50 -20.52 -7.69 2.87
N GLN A 51 -20.17 -8.96 2.67
CA GLN A 51 -20.88 -10.18 3.09
C GLN A 51 -19.84 -11.30 3.19
N GLY A 52 -20.19 -12.50 3.65
CA GLY A 52 -19.29 -13.66 3.55
C GLY A 52 -19.36 -14.62 4.74
N PRO A 53 -18.86 -15.87 4.58
CA PRO A 53 -18.88 -16.86 5.64
C PRO A 53 -17.97 -16.49 6.81
N ALA A 54 -18.39 -16.78 8.04
CA ALA A 54 -17.61 -16.46 9.24
C ALA A 54 -16.17 -17.04 9.24
N PRO A 55 -15.92 -18.29 8.79
CA PRO A 55 -14.56 -18.82 8.71
C PRO A 55 -13.64 -18.04 7.76
N GLN A 56 -14.19 -17.53 6.65
CA GLN A 56 -13.42 -16.75 5.67
C GLN A 56 -13.05 -15.37 6.24
N LYS A 57 -14.01 -14.69 6.88
CA LYS A 57 -13.76 -13.42 7.58
C LYS A 57 -12.70 -13.58 8.67
N GLU A 58 -12.75 -14.68 9.41
CA GLU A 58 -11.78 -14.97 10.46
C GLU A 58 -10.36 -15.20 9.91
N ALA A 59 -10.22 -15.85 8.75
CA ALA A 59 -8.93 -15.99 8.07
C ALA A 59 -8.33 -14.61 7.70
N VAL A 60 -9.16 -13.70 7.17
CA VAL A 60 -8.73 -12.34 6.83
C VAL A 60 -8.32 -11.53 8.08
N ARG A 61 -9.10 -11.63 9.18
CA ARG A 61 -8.73 -11.00 10.46
C ARG A 61 -7.37 -11.47 10.96
N LYS A 62 -7.12 -12.78 10.90
CA LYS A 62 -5.82 -13.35 11.29
C LYS A 62 -4.70 -12.82 10.40
N ALA A 63 -4.92 -12.70 9.10
CA ALA A 63 -3.91 -12.12 8.20
C ALA A 63 -3.61 -10.64 8.52
N PHE A 64 -4.62 -9.82 8.85
CA PHE A 64 -4.37 -8.46 9.38
C PHE A 64 -3.60 -8.47 10.70
N GLN A 65 -3.92 -9.39 11.61
CA GLN A 65 -3.21 -9.57 12.87
C GLN A 65 -1.74 -9.99 12.65
N GLU A 66 -1.46 -10.85 11.67
CA GLU A 66 -0.10 -11.26 11.33
C GLU A 66 0.75 -10.07 10.85
N TRP A 67 0.21 -9.23 9.94
CA TRP A 67 0.86 -7.98 9.54
C TRP A 67 1.06 -7.04 10.73
N LYS A 68 0.05 -6.90 11.60
CA LYS A 68 0.13 -6.02 12.78
C LYS A 68 1.13 -6.51 13.82
N ALA A 69 1.26 -7.83 13.99
CA ALA A 69 2.16 -8.46 14.96
C ALA A 69 3.65 -8.17 14.69
N LEU A 70 3.99 -7.69 13.48
CA LEU A 70 5.33 -7.21 13.17
C LEU A 70 5.70 -5.92 13.93
N GLY A 71 4.74 -5.24 14.57
CA GLY A 71 4.98 -3.98 15.27
C GLY A 71 4.99 -2.76 14.36
N ILE A 72 4.32 -2.85 13.21
CA ILE A 72 4.18 -1.74 12.28
C ILE A 72 3.34 -0.60 12.89
N GLY A 73 3.58 0.61 12.41
CA GLY A 73 2.88 1.80 12.88
C GLY A 73 1.44 1.90 12.39
N LEU A 74 1.05 1.23 11.30
CA LEU A 74 -0.35 1.20 10.86
C LEU A 74 -1.24 0.45 11.84
N GLU A 75 -2.49 0.86 11.95
CA GLU A 75 -3.54 0.15 12.69
C GLU A 75 -4.59 -0.39 11.73
N PHE A 76 -5.24 -1.50 12.10
CA PHE A 76 -6.33 -2.09 11.33
C PHE A 76 -7.56 -2.23 12.22
N THR A 77 -8.66 -1.54 11.87
CA THR A 77 -9.90 -1.57 12.65
C THR A 77 -11.03 -2.14 11.80
N GLU A 78 -11.68 -3.22 12.28
CA GLU A 78 -12.95 -3.64 11.69
C GLU A 78 -14.06 -2.69 12.14
N VAL A 79 -14.76 -2.07 11.20
CA VAL A 79 -15.86 -1.16 11.50
C VAL A 79 -17.21 -1.87 11.42
N ALA A 80 -18.27 -1.22 11.89
CA ALA A 80 -19.63 -1.75 11.88
C ALA A 80 -20.47 -1.28 10.67
N ASP A 81 -19.96 -0.32 9.89
CA ASP A 81 -20.63 0.26 8.73
C ASP A 81 -19.65 0.34 7.55
N ARG A 82 -20.13 0.00 6.35
CA ARG A 82 -19.37 0.13 5.11
C ARG A 82 -18.91 1.56 4.85
N SER A 83 -19.72 2.57 5.20
CA SER A 83 -19.37 3.98 4.95
C SER A 83 -18.16 4.46 5.75
N GLU A 84 -17.79 3.71 6.79
CA GLU A 84 -16.66 4.00 7.67
C GLU A 84 -15.38 3.27 7.24
N ALA A 85 -15.40 2.52 6.14
CA ALA A 85 -14.28 1.67 5.72
C ALA A 85 -13.59 2.16 4.44
N GLU A 86 -12.28 2.38 4.53
CA GLU A 86 -11.44 2.51 3.35
C GLU A 86 -11.32 1.17 2.63
N VAL A 87 -11.09 0.07 3.37
CA VAL A 87 -10.89 -1.27 2.80
C VAL A 87 -12.21 -2.06 2.84
N ARG A 88 -12.78 -2.39 1.68
CA ARG A 88 -14.08 -3.06 1.56
C ARG A 88 -13.89 -4.43 0.92
N ILE A 89 -14.12 -5.47 1.71
CA ILE A 89 -13.71 -6.84 1.40
C ILE A 89 -14.92 -7.68 0.97
N ALA A 90 -14.85 -8.21 -0.25
CA ALA A 90 -15.80 -9.16 -0.82
C ALA A 90 -15.26 -10.60 -0.80
N PHE A 91 -16.15 -11.56 -1.00
CA PHE A 91 -15.84 -12.99 -1.13
C PHE A 91 -16.56 -13.59 -2.35
N ASP A 92 -16.47 -12.92 -3.50
CA ASP A 92 -17.07 -13.36 -4.75
C ASP A 92 -16.17 -14.40 -5.43
N GLN A 93 -16.58 -15.67 -5.37
CA GLN A 93 -15.85 -16.79 -5.98
C GLN A 93 -15.77 -16.74 -7.51
N SER A 94 -16.61 -15.92 -8.16
CA SER A 94 -16.59 -15.74 -9.61
C SER A 94 -15.62 -14.66 -10.08
N ASP A 95 -15.04 -13.87 -9.18
CA ASP A 95 -14.21 -12.70 -9.48
C ASP A 95 -12.74 -12.87 -9.05
N GLY A 96 -12.30 -14.10 -8.76
CA GLY A 96 -10.92 -14.39 -8.34
C GLY A 96 -10.52 -13.71 -7.03
N SER A 97 -9.23 -13.64 -6.70
CA SER A 97 -8.75 -12.86 -5.56
C SER A 97 -7.93 -11.68 -6.05
N TRP A 98 -8.14 -10.51 -5.46
CA TRP A 98 -7.48 -9.27 -5.85
C TRP A 98 -7.60 -8.17 -4.80
N SER A 99 -6.73 -7.17 -4.89
CA SER A 99 -6.78 -5.93 -4.11
C SER A 99 -6.33 -4.75 -4.98
N TYR A 100 -6.86 -3.56 -4.67
CA TYR A 100 -6.21 -2.33 -5.08
C TYR A 100 -4.90 -2.13 -4.29
N VAL A 101 -3.97 -1.38 -4.86
CA VAL A 101 -2.63 -1.22 -4.29
C VAL A 101 -2.54 0.07 -3.48
N GLY A 102 -2.29 -0.04 -2.18
CA GLY A 102 -2.04 1.10 -1.32
C GLY A 102 -3.21 2.08 -1.26
N ARG A 103 -2.91 3.36 -1.45
CA ARG A 103 -3.90 4.45 -1.42
C ARG A 103 -4.85 4.50 -2.61
N ASP A 104 -4.65 3.69 -3.65
CA ASP A 104 -5.60 3.61 -4.78
C ASP A 104 -6.98 3.13 -4.31
N VAL A 105 -7.03 2.45 -3.16
CA VAL A 105 -8.24 2.11 -2.40
C VAL A 105 -9.16 3.33 -2.16
N LEU A 106 -8.58 4.53 -2.00
CA LEU A 106 -9.33 5.78 -1.76
C LEU A 106 -10.00 6.34 -3.03
N GLU A 107 -9.59 5.89 -4.21
CA GLU A 107 -10.17 6.33 -5.49
C GLU A 107 -11.45 5.56 -5.84
N ILE A 108 -11.75 4.49 -5.10
CA ILE A 108 -12.85 3.58 -5.37
C ILE A 108 -14.12 4.03 -4.66
N ASN A 109 -15.26 3.92 -5.35
CA ASN A 109 -16.54 4.31 -4.79
C ASN A 109 -16.81 3.57 -3.45
N ALA A 110 -17.37 4.29 -2.47
CA ALA A 110 -17.67 3.74 -1.15
C ALA A 110 -18.63 2.54 -1.17
N THR A 111 -19.35 2.31 -2.28
CA THR A 111 -20.25 1.17 -2.44
C THR A 111 -19.61 -0.08 -3.04
N GLU A 112 -18.43 0.06 -3.65
CA GLU A 112 -17.72 -1.00 -4.39
C GLU A 112 -16.64 -1.66 -3.52
N PRO A 113 -16.33 -2.95 -3.72
CA PRO A 113 -15.22 -3.61 -3.04
C PRO A 113 -13.88 -3.00 -3.45
N THR A 114 -12.92 -3.03 -2.54
CA THR A 114 -11.52 -2.68 -2.79
C THR A 114 -10.57 -3.88 -2.67
N MET A 115 -11.12 -5.01 -2.24
CA MET A 115 -10.45 -6.30 -2.13
C MET A 115 -11.50 -7.40 -2.30
N ASN A 116 -11.14 -8.50 -2.95
CA ASN A 116 -11.98 -9.68 -3.10
C ASN A 116 -11.17 -10.96 -2.85
N PHE A 117 -11.84 -11.96 -2.29
CA PHE A 117 -11.31 -13.30 -2.13
C PHE A 117 -12.19 -14.32 -2.86
N GLY A 118 -11.63 -14.96 -3.89
CA GLY A 118 -12.36 -15.83 -4.81
C GLY A 118 -12.35 -17.32 -4.46
N TRP A 119 -11.66 -17.72 -3.38
CA TRP A 119 -11.55 -19.12 -2.97
C TRP A 119 -11.45 -19.25 -1.45
N ASP A 120 -11.34 -20.49 -0.98
CA ASP A 120 -11.26 -20.80 0.44
C ASP A 120 -9.95 -20.27 1.06
N LEU A 121 -10.07 -19.43 2.09
CA LEU A 121 -8.97 -18.85 2.85
C LEU A 121 -8.56 -19.69 4.07
N THR A 122 -9.26 -20.79 4.34
CA THR A 122 -9.08 -21.56 5.58
C THR A 122 -8.00 -22.64 5.49
N ASP A 123 -7.43 -22.87 4.30
CA ASP A 123 -6.25 -23.70 4.10
C ASP A 123 -4.96 -22.85 4.02
N GLU A 124 -3.80 -23.52 3.85
CA GLU A 124 -2.50 -22.86 3.80
C GLU A 124 -2.35 -21.91 2.60
N TYR A 125 -2.91 -22.29 1.44
CA TYR A 125 -2.85 -21.46 0.24
C TYR A 125 -3.75 -20.24 0.38
N GLY A 126 -4.95 -20.45 0.90
CA GLY A 126 -5.91 -19.42 1.25
C GLY A 126 -5.38 -18.40 2.26
N ARG A 127 -4.70 -18.86 3.33
CA ARG A 127 -4.00 -17.96 4.25
C ARG A 127 -2.93 -17.13 3.53
N THR A 128 -2.16 -17.75 2.63
CA THR A 128 -1.15 -17.06 1.81
C THR A 128 -1.80 -15.98 0.95
N THR A 129 -2.91 -16.30 0.28
CA THR A 129 -3.71 -15.32 -0.47
C THR A 129 -4.16 -14.15 0.41
N ALA A 130 -4.67 -14.41 1.62
CA ALA A 130 -5.09 -13.34 2.52
C ALA A 130 -3.93 -12.38 2.89
N LEU A 131 -2.74 -12.91 3.18
CA LEU A 131 -1.55 -12.10 3.44
C LEU A 131 -1.12 -11.30 2.21
N HIS A 132 -1.17 -11.92 1.02
CA HIS A 132 -0.82 -11.33 -0.27
C HIS A 132 -1.71 -10.13 -0.61
N GLU A 133 -3.04 -10.29 -0.56
CA GLU A 133 -3.98 -9.20 -0.87
C GLU A 133 -3.88 -8.05 0.13
N ILE A 134 -3.64 -8.34 1.41
CA ILE A 134 -3.37 -7.30 2.40
C ILE A 134 -2.02 -6.61 2.07
N GLY A 135 -1.01 -7.35 1.63
CA GLY A 135 0.26 -6.78 1.15
C GLY A 135 0.05 -5.75 0.03
N HIS A 136 -0.82 -6.04 -0.94
CA HIS A 136 -1.24 -5.06 -1.95
C HIS A 136 -1.90 -3.83 -1.31
N THR A 137 -2.84 -4.00 -0.38
CA THR A 137 -3.45 -2.88 0.36
C THR A 137 -2.40 -2.05 1.13
N LEU A 138 -1.30 -2.64 1.58
CA LEU A 138 -0.16 -1.92 2.17
C LEU A 138 0.73 -1.21 1.14
N GLY A 139 0.54 -1.53 -0.14
CA GLY A 139 1.20 -0.92 -1.28
C GLY A 139 2.28 -1.80 -1.90
N MET A 140 2.41 -3.07 -1.54
CA MET A 140 3.41 -3.96 -2.13
C MET A 140 2.95 -4.41 -3.53
N PRO A 141 3.81 -4.30 -4.57
CA PRO A 141 3.52 -4.87 -5.87
C PRO A 141 3.91 -6.36 -5.91
N HIS A 142 3.65 -7.04 -7.03
CA HIS A 142 4.13 -8.41 -7.23
C HIS A 142 5.65 -8.49 -7.37
N GLU A 143 6.24 -9.51 -6.74
CA GLU A 143 7.69 -9.67 -6.65
C GLU A 143 8.31 -10.19 -7.96
N HIS A 144 7.61 -11.03 -8.73
CA HIS A 144 8.08 -11.50 -10.05
C HIS A 144 8.15 -10.39 -11.10
N GLN A 145 7.41 -9.30 -10.89
CA GLN A 145 7.43 -8.12 -11.75
C GLN A 145 8.62 -7.20 -11.44
N ASN A 146 9.39 -7.48 -10.39
CA ASN A 146 10.63 -6.79 -10.07
C ASN A 146 11.59 -6.84 -11.29
N PRO A 147 12.07 -5.70 -11.80
CA PRO A 147 12.96 -5.66 -12.96
C PRO A 147 14.32 -6.33 -12.69
N PHE A 148 14.68 -6.52 -11.43
CA PHE A 148 15.93 -7.19 -11.00
C PHE A 148 15.76 -8.69 -10.74
N ALA A 149 14.57 -9.27 -10.97
CA ALA A 149 14.32 -10.70 -10.80
C ALA A 149 15.12 -11.59 -11.75
N GLY A 150 15.59 -11.06 -12.88
CA GLY A 150 16.28 -11.85 -13.91
C GLY A 150 15.41 -12.94 -14.54
N ILE A 151 14.09 -12.92 -14.29
CA ILE A 151 13.15 -13.88 -14.87
C ILE A 151 13.03 -13.62 -16.37
N VAL A 152 13.36 -14.64 -17.16
CA VAL A 152 13.06 -14.71 -18.58
C VAL A 152 11.91 -15.68 -18.79
N TRP A 153 10.78 -15.19 -19.26
CA TRP A 153 9.56 -15.98 -19.46
C TRP A 153 9.56 -16.78 -20.77
N ASP A 154 8.92 -17.94 -20.77
CA ASP A 154 8.39 -18.54 -21.99
C ASP A 154 7.02 -17.95 -22.31
N GLU A 155 6.98 -16.71 -22.80
CA GLU A 155 5.74 -15.94 -22.96
C GLU A 155 4.59 -16.70 -23.64
N PRO A 156 4.79 -17.46 -24.75
CA PRO A 156 3.70 -18.24 -25.34
C PRO A 156 3.09 -19.26 -24.37
N ARG A 157 3.92 -19.91 -23.55
CA ARG A 157 3.43 -20.84 -22.51
C ARG A 157 2.78 -20.13 -21.34
N VAL A 158 3.27 -18.94 -20.97
CA VAL A 158 2.63 -18.12 -19.93
C VAL A 158 1.21 -17.76 -20.37
N TYR A 159 1.02 -17.26 -21.59
CA TYR A 159 -0.32 -16.98 -22.13
C TYR A 159 -1.19 -18.24 -22.23
N GLU A 160 -0.65 -19.36 -22.70
CA GLU A 160 -1.37 -20.64 -22.77
C GLU A 160 -1.84 -21.11 -21.38
N TYR A 161 -0.96 -21.03 -20.38
CA TYR A 161 -1.23 -21.47 -19.02
C TYR A 161 -2.30 -20.61 -18.35
N PHE A 162 -2.12 -19.29 -18.33
CA PHE A 162 -3.06 -18.37 -17.65
C PHE A 162 -4.38 -18.19 -18.40
N GLY A 163 -4.42 -18.43 -19.72
CA GLY A 163 -5.66 -18.49 -20.49
C GLY A 163 -6.47 -19.78 -20.25
N GLY A 164 -5.85 -20.81 -19.67
CA GLY A 164 -6.49 -22.05 -19.25
C GLY A 164 -7.18 -21.95 -17.89
N ALA A 165 -7.80 -23.06 -17.46
CA ALA A 165 -8.36 -23.17 -16.12
C ALA A 165 -7.24 -23.20 -15.05
N PRO A 166 -7.47 -22.64 -13.84
CA PRO A 166 -8.72 -22.03 -13.37
C PRO A 166 -8.85 -20.53 -13.67
N ASN A 167 -7.80 -19.86 -14.17
CA ASN A 167 -7.76 -18.40 -14.28
C ASN A 167 -8.56 -17.84 -15.47
N HIS A 168 -8.51 -18.49 -16.63
CA HIS A 168 -9.20 -18.06 -17.85
C HIS A 168 -8.92 -16.60 -18.25
N TRP A 169 -7.70 -16.12 -18.01
CA TRP A 169 -7.33 -14.73 -18.24
C TRP A 169 -7.19 -14.42 -19.74
N PRO A 170 -7.72 -13.29 -20.21
CA PRO A 170 -7.37 -12.80 -21.52
C PRO A 170 -5.90 -12.32 -21.54
N PRO A 171 -5.27 -12.20 -22.72
CA PRO A 171 -3.86 -11.85 -22.85
C PRO A 171 -3.46 -10.57 -22.12
N GLU A 172 -4.31 -9.54 -22.13
CA GLU A 172 -4.05 -8.27 -21.45
C GLU A 172 -3.91 -8.41 -19.93
N GLN A 173 -4.70 -9.29 -19.31
CA GLN A 173 -4.63 -9.55 -17.87
C GLN A 173 -3.37 -10.35 -17.52
N THR A 174 -3.01 -11.34 -18.35
CA THR A 174 -1.74 -12.07 -18.20
C THR A 174 -0.53 -11.15 -18.36
N LEU A 175 -0.57 -10.24 -19.33
CA LEU A 175 0.45 -9.23 -19.51
C LEU A 175 0.55 -8.34 -18.27
N HIS A 176 -0.59 -7.85 -17.76
CA HIS A 176 -0.63 -6.96 -16.61
C HIS A 176 -0.07 -7.61 -15.33
N ASN A 177 -0.52 -8.83 -15.03
CA ASN A 177 -0.23 -9.50 -13.77
C ASN A 177 1.09 -10.25 -13.77
N VAL A 178 1.54 -10.78 -14.92
CA VAL A 178 2.68 -11.71 -14.96
C VAL A 178 3.87 -11.14 -15.72
N LEU A 179 3.65 -10.73 -16.98
CA LEU A 179 4.76 -10.46 -17.90
C LEU A 179 5.31 -9.03 -17.78
N ARG A 180 4.44 -8.06 -17.48
CA ARG A 180 4.84 -6.66 -17.31
C ARG A 180 5.84 -6.56 -16.16
N LYS A 181 6.92 -5.82 -16.38
CA LYS A 181 7.84 -5.41 -15.31
C LYS A 181 7.42 -4.08 -14.72
N ILE A 182 7.57 -3.96 -13.40
CA ILE A 182 7.47 -2.68 -12.71
C ILE A 182 8.58 -1.78 -13.24
N ASP A 183 8.32 -0.49 -13.34
CA ASP A 183 9.32 0.47 -13.76
C ASP A 183 10.51 0.41 -12.77
N ALA A 184 11.74 0.39 -13.26
CA ALA A 184 12.93 0.37 -12.39
C ALA A 184 13.02 1.61 -11.49
N THR A 185 12.28 2.67 -11.81
CA THR A 185 12.10 3.84 -10.95
C THR A 185 11.19 3.55 -9.75
N GLU A 186 10.26 2.61 -9.84
CA GLU A 186 9.31 2.31 -8.77
C GLU A 186 9.85 1.28 -7.74
N VAL A 187 10.98 0.63 -8.03
CA VAL A 187 11.61 -0.39 -7.18
C VAL A 187 12.87 0.16 -6.49
N GLU A 188 13.10 -0.25 -5.24
CA GLU A 188 14.31 0.07 -4.50
C GLU A 188 15.23 -1.15 -4.40
N GLY A 189 16.51 -0.96 -4.72
CA GLY A 189 17.51 -2.02 -4.61
C GLY A 189 17.46 -3.04 -5.74
N SER A 190 18.34 -4.03 -5.68
CA SER A 190 18.58 -5.02 -6.73
C SER A 190 18.13 -6.44 -6.36
N SER A 191 17.61 -6.66 -5.15
CA SER A 191 17.37 -8.00 -4.62
C SER A 191 15.91 -8.39 -4.79
N TRP A 192 15.65 -9.18 -5.81
CA TRP A 192 14.44 -9.97 -5.93
C TRP A 192 14.37 -11.03 -4.83
N ASP A 193 13.20 -11.17 -4.20
CA ASP A 193 12.93 -12.18 -3.17
C ASP A 193 11.96 -13.28 -3.65
N PRO A 194 12.46 -14.44 -4.10
CA PRO A 194 11.60 -15.54 -4.56
C PRO A 194 10.78 -16.20 -3.44
N ASP A 195 11.05 -15.88 -2.16
CA ASP A 195 10.34 -16.43 -1.01
C ASP A 195 9.27 -15.46 -0.47
N SER A 196 9.15 -14.25 -1.06
CA SER A 196 8.18 -13.22 -0.67
C SER A 196 6.75 -13.75 -0.75
N VAL A 197 5.89 -13.30 0.17
CA VAL A 197 4.45 -13.53 0.07
C VAL A 197 3.87 -12.90 -1.20
N MET A 198 4.53 -11.88 -1.77
CA MET A 198 4.13 -11.20 -3.01
C MET A 198 4.63 -11.90 -4.28
N GLU A 199 5.40 -12.98 -4.16
CA GLU A 199 5.83 -13.80 -5.28
C GLU A 199 4.76 -14.83 -5.64
N TYR A 200 4.48 -15.00 -6.93
CA TYR A 200 3.59 -16.04 -7.40
C TYR A 200 4.28 -17.40 -7.41
N TRP A 201 3.49 -18.43 -7.10
CA TRP A 201 3.86 -19.78 -7.52
C TRP A 201 3.77 -19.89 -9.05
N PHE A 202 4.75 -20.51 -9.69
CA PHE A 202 4.72 -20.84 -11.11
C PHE A 202 5.06 -22.33 -11.32
N PRO A 203 4.28 -23.07 -12.12
CA PRO A 203 4.62 -24.44 -12.47
C PRO A 203 5.87 -24.51 -13.35
N ALA A 204 6.42 -25.72 -13.48
CA ALA A 204 7.53 -26.00 -14.37
C ALA A 204 7.22 -25.59 -15.83
N GLY A 205 8.24 -25.09 -16.53
CA GLY A 205 8.16 -24.80 -17.96
C GLY A 205 7.67 -23.41 -18.36
N LEU A 206 7.28 -22.56 -17.40
CA LEU A 206 6.95 -21.14 -17.67
C LEU A 206 8.18 -20.22 -17.63
N ILE A 207 9.18 -20.56 -16.82
CA ILE A 207 10.39 -19.77 -16.61
C ILE A 207 11.55 -20.42 -17.41
N LYS A 208 12.21 -19.63 -18.27
CA LYS A 208 13.42 -20.04 -19.00
C LYS A 208 14.68 -19.75 -18.19
N GLU A 209 14.74 -18.60 -17.53
CA GLU A 209 15.84 -18.21 -16.65
C GLU A 209 15.31 -17.53 -15.39
N PRO A 210 16.00 -17.67 -14.25
CA PRO A 210 17.22 -18.46 -14.05
C PRO A 210 16.95 -19.98 -13.99
N ALA A 211 17.96 -20.79 -14.36
CA ALA A 211 17.82 -22.25 -14.51
C ALA A 211 17.23 -22.96 -13.28
N ARG A 212 17.52 -22.46 -12.06
CA ARG A 212 16.99 -23.01 -10.80
C ARG A 212 15.46 -23.00 -10.70
N PHE A 213 14.77 -22.14 -11.45
CA PHE A 213 13.30 -22.02 -11.46
C PHE A 213 12.63 -22.59 -12.71
N GLN A 214 13.39 -23.25 -13.61
CA GLN A 214 12.79 -23.94 -14.76
C GLN A 214 11.88 -25.11 -14.33
N ALA A 215 12.17 -25.74 -13.19
CA ALA A 215 11.37 -26.80 -12.60
C ALA A 215 10.14 -26.27 -11.81
N GLY A 216 9.93 -24.95 -11.80
CA GLY A 216 8.88 -24.28 -11.05
C GLY A 216 9.45 -23.38 -9.95
N LEU A 217 8.64 -22.42 -9.53
CA LEU A 217 8.88 -21.49 -8.44
C LEU A 217 7.76 -21.65 -7.43
N ASN A 218 8.09 -21.97 -6.17
CA ASN A 218 7.10 -22.25 -5.13
C ASN A 218 7.48 -21.56 -3.82
N PRO A 219 7.01 -20.31 -3.62
CA PRO A 219 7.19 -19.60 -2.37
C PRO A 219 6.55 -20.36 -1.19
N PRO A 220 7.08 -20.21 0.04
CA PRO A 220 6.68 -21.02 1.20
C PRO A 220 5.30 -20.70 1.80
N GLY A 221 4.66 -19.58 1.43
CA GLY A 221 3.31 -19.25 1.92
C GLY A 221 3.26 -18.51 3.26
N GLY A 222 4.03 -17.43 3.40
CA GLY A 222 4.08 -16.56 4.57
C GLY A 222 4.98 -15.35 4.34
N LEU A 223 5.08 -14.45 5.32
CA LEU A 223 5.92 -13.25 5.21
C LEU A 223 7.41 -13.60 5.27
N SER A 224 8.14 -13.31 4.20
CA SER A 224 9.60 -13.45 4.16
C SER A 224 10.28 -12.41 5.07
N GLU A 225 11.60 -12.52 5.26
CA GLU A 225 12.34 -11.47 5.97
C GLU A 225 12.34 -10.15 5.18
N ALA A 226 12.41 -10.20 3.85
CA ALA A 226 12.36 -9.00 3.02
C ALA A 226 10.99 -8.30 3.10
N ASP A 227 9.89 -9.06 3.16
CA ASP A 227 8.54 -8.51 3.35
C ASP A 227 8.46 -7.73 4.68
N LYS A 228 9.01 -8.30 5.76
CA LYS A 228 9.03 -7.69 7.10
C LYS A 228 9.88 -6.43 7.13
N GLU A 229 11.07 -6.48 6.54
CA GLU A 229 11.96 -5.31 6.43
C GLU A 229 11.31 -4.18 5.63
N TRP A 230 10.65 -4.53 4.52
CA TRP A 230 9.95 -3.57 3.67
C TRP A 230 8.85 -2.86 4.45
N VAL A 231 7.96 -3.61 5.11
CA VAL A 231 6.81 -3.02 5.82
C VAL A 231 7.27 -2.19 7.03
N LEU A 232 8.30 -2.62 7.75
CA LEU A 232 8.86 -1.87 8.89
C LEU A 232 9.59 -0.61 8.45
N LYS A 233 10.18 -0.60 7.25
CA LYS A 233 10.81 0.59 6.68
C LYS A 233 9.79 1.68 6.37
N PHE A 234 8.65 1.34 5.77
CA PHE A 234 7.62 2.31 5.40
C PHE A 234 6.64 2.63 6.52
N PHE A 235 6.45 1.69 7.44
CA PHE A 235 5.50 1.79 8.54
C PHE A 235 6.15 1.42 9.88
N PRO A 236 7.20 2.15 10.31
CA PRO A 236 7.85 1.86 11.58
C PRO A 236 6.90 2.07 12.77
N ALA A 237 7.21 1.49 13.92
CA ALA A 237 6.45 1.73 15.15
C ALA A 237 6.34 3.24 15.47
N ILE A 238 5.14 3.69 15.86
CA ILE A 238 4.90 5.10 16.22
C ILE A 238 5.36 5.35 17.65
N LYS A 239 5.89 6.55 17.91
CA LYS A 239 6.16 7.03 19.27
C LYS A 239 4.85 7.47 19.94
N PRO A 240 4.59 7.08 21.19
CA PRO A 240 3.35 7.42 21.89
C PRO A 240 3.22 8.92 22.17
N GLU A 241 4.33 9.63 22.37
CA GLU A 241 4.34 11.07 22.63
C GLU A 241 4.73 11.84 21.37
N LEU A 242 3.86 12.76 20.96
CA LEU A 242 4.08 13.65 19.83
C LEU A 242 4.40 15.07 20.31
N PRO A 243 5.37 15.77 19.70
CA PRO A 243 5.56 17.19 19.96
C PRO A 243 4.30 17.97 19.57
N VAL A 244 3.90 18.93 20.41
CA VAL A 244 2.79 19.83 20.11
C VAL A 244 3.29 20.93 19.15
N LEU A 245 2.58 21.12 18.05
CA LEU A 245 2.82 22.26 17.17
C LEU A 245 2.07 23.48 17.73
N ASP A 246 2.78 24.59 17.90
CA ASP A 246 2.20 25.86 18.33
C ASP A 246 1.65 26.66 17.13
N PRO A 247 0.47 27.29 17.24
CA PRO A 247 -0.06 28.12 16.16
C PRO A 247 0.91 29.24 15.78
N PHE A 248 1.01 29.55 14.49
CA PHE A 248 1.89 30.60 13.93
C PHE A 248 3.40 30.39 14.22
N LYS A 249 3.83 29.19 14.62
CA LYS A 249 5.25 28.85 14.74
C LYS A 249 5.64 27.83 13.67
N SER A 250 6.52 28.23 12.76
CA SER A 250 7.10 27.32 11.78
C SER A 250 8.14 26.41 12.43
N VAL A 251 8.01 25.10 12.27
CA VAL A 251 8.98 24.11 12.72
C VAL A 251 9.77 23.58 11.52
N PRO A 252 11.11 23.74 11.47
CA PRO A 252 11.91 23.16 10.41
C PRO A 252 11.92 21.64 10.51
N LEU A 253 11.83 20.98 9.35
CA LEU A 253 11.86 19.54 9.20
C LEU A 253 13.11 19.14 8.43
N SER A 254 13.94 18.30 9.04
CA SER A 254 15.09 17.66 8.40
C SER A 254 14.74 16.19 8.20
N LEU A 255 14.14 15.88 7.04
CA LEU A 255 13.68 14.54 6.68
C LEU A 255 14.45 14.01 5.48
N SER A 256 14.71 12.71 5.46
CA SER A 256 15.13 11.95 4.29
C SER A 256 13.90 11.43 3.53
N PRO A 257 14.02 11.07 2.24
CA PRO A 257 12.90 10.47 1.51
C PRO A 257 12.28 9.28 2.24
N ALA A 258 10.95 9.21 2.26
CA ALA A 258 10.11 8.28 3.03
C ALA A 258 10.06 8.50 4.56
N GLU A 259 10.93 9.34 5.13
CA GLU A 259 10.81 9.71 6.55
C GLU A 259 9.59 10.61 6.79
N GLN A 260 9.17 10.64 8.05
CA GLN A 260 7.95 11.29 8.48
C GLN A 260 8.18 12.06 9.78
N ALA A 261 7.48 13.20 9.89
CA ALA A 261 7.35 13.94 11.13
C ALA A 261 5.88 14.01 11.55
N ASP A 262 5.63 13.77 12.84
CA ASP A 262 4.31 13.72 13.44
C ASP A 262 4.19 14.77 14.55
N PHE A 263 3.09 15.52 14.56
CA PHE A 263 2.82 16.54 15.57
C PHE A 263 1.39 16.46 16.07
N ALA A 264 1.19 16.72 17.36
CA ALA A 264 -0.12 16.96 17.92
C ALA A 264 -0.55 18.41 17.66
N LEU A 265 -1.83 18.63 17.35
CA LEU A 265 -2.43 19.97 17.31
C LEU A 265 -3.50 20.08 18.40
N GLU A 266 -3.41 21.16 19.17
CA GLU A 266 -4.34 21.49 20.25
C GLU A 266 -4.92 22.89 19.99
N PRO A 267 -6.02 22.98 19.21
CA PRO A 267 -6.59 24.27 18.82
C PRO A 267 -7.04 25.07 20.03
N SER A 268 -6.54 26.29 20.17
CA SER A 268 -6.95 27.21 21.23
C SER A 268 -8.32 27.87 20.99
N ALA A 269 -8.85 27.79 19.77
CA ALA A 269 -10.16 28.31 19.39
C ALA A 269 -10.81 27.46 18.29
N SER A 270 -12.14 27.37 18.28
CA SER A 270 -12.87 26.68 17.21
C SER A 270 -12.97 27.56 15.97
N ARG A 271 -12.21 27.25 14.92
CA ARG A 271 -12.18 28.01 13.65
C ARG A 271 -11.57 27.18 12.52
N THR A 272 -11.57 27.74 11.32
CA THR A 272 -10.74 27.20 10.23
C THR A 272 -9.28 27.51 10.50
N TYR A 273 -8.46 26.46 10.43
CA TYR A 273 -7.02 26.52 10.47
C TYR A 273 -6.46 26.13 9.10
N GLU A 274 -5.36 26.76 8.77
CA GLU A 274 -4.52 26.37 7.64
C GLU A 274 -3.33 25.60 8.19
N ILE A 275 -2.99 24.48 7.56
CA ILE A 275 -1.83 23.66 7.90
C ILE A 275 -1.06 23.46 6.60
N ALA A 276 0.19 23.89 6.56
CA ALA A 276 0.97 23.82 5.32
C ALA A 276 2.43 23.49 5.57
N THR A 277 3.03 22.82 4.58
CA THR A 277 4.48 22.78 4.44
C THR A 277 5.00 24.04 3.75
N PHE A 278 6.31 24.29 3.87
CA PHE A 278 7.01 25.40 3.22
C PHE A 278 8.34 24.91 2.64
N GLY A 279 8.78 25.54 1.56
CA GLY A 279 10.03 25.22 0.88
C GLY A 279 9.79 24.69 -0.52
N THR A 280 10.74 23.87 -1.00
CA THR A 280 10.76 23.25 -2.33
C THR A 280 10.68 21.73 -2.29
N ALA A 281 10.39 21.18 -1.11
CA ALA A 281 10.24 19.75 -0.90
C ALA A 281 8.87 19.27 -1.38
N ASP A 282 8.82 18.07 -1.95
CA ASP A 282 7.57 17.35 -2.19
C ASP A 282 7.19 16.58 -0.93
N THR A 283 5.97 16.81 -0.46
CA THR A 283 5.48 16.28 0.80
C THR A 283 4.08 15.72 0.64
N VAL A 284 3.71 14.81 1.53
CA VAL A 284 2.31 14.48 1.78
C VAL A 284 1.97 14.88 3.20
N LEU A 285 0.94 15.69 3.32
CA LEU A 285 0.41 16.16 4.60
C LEU A 285 -0.94 15.50 4.84
N VAL A 286 -1.10 14.88 6.01
CA VAL A 286 -2.36 14.27 6.42
C VAL A 286 -2.74 14.72 7.82
N LEU A 287 -3.98 15.15 7.97
CA LEU A 287 -4.59 15.56 9.23
C LEU A 287 -5.57 14.48 9.71
N PHE A 288 -5.43 14.11 10.97
CA PHE A 288 -6.33 13.22 11.68
C PHE A 288 -6.95 13.91 12.90
N GLU A 289 -8.17 13.54 13.23
CA GLU A 289 -8.83 13.86 14.50
C GLU A 289 -8.83 12.63 15.39
N ASN A 290 -8.53 12.79 16.68
CA ASN A 290 -8.73 11.73 17.65
C ASN A 290 -10.20 11.71 18.09
N VAL A 291 -10.91 10.65 17.74
CA VAL A 291 -12.29 10.38 18.12
C VAL A 291 -12.28 9.14 19.01
N ASP A 292 -12.57 9.32 20.30
CA ASP A 292 -12.66 8.25 21.29
C ASP A 292 -11.41 7.33 21.37
N GLY A 293 -10.22 7.91 21.15
CA GLY A 293 -8.94 7.19 21.20
C GLY A 293 -8.45 6.69 19.84
N GLU A 294 -9.23 6.85 18.77
CA GLU A 294 -8.88 6.40 17.42
C GLU A 294 -8.67 7.60 16.48
N LEU A 295 -7.67 7.51 15.60
CA LEU A 295 -7.40 8.56 14.61
C LEU A 295 -8.28 8.38 13.37
N ARG A 296 -9.12 9.38 13.11
CA ARG A 296 -9.98 9.46 11.93
C ARG A 296 -9.44 10.48 10.95
N PHE A 297 -9.38 10.10 9.67
CA PHE A 297 -8.93 10.99 8.60
C PHE A 297 -9.84 12.21 8.50
N VAL A 298 -9.25 13.40 8.45
CA VAL A 298 -9.98 14.67 8.24
C VAL A 298 -9.74 15.19 6.84
N ALA A 299 -8.46 15.32 6.47
CA ALA A 299 -8.04 15.85 5.19
C ALA A 299 -6.57 15.48 4.92
N GLY A 300 -6.19 15.49 3.65
CA GLY A 300 -4.81 15.35 3.24
C GLY A 300 -4.56 16.04 1.91
N ASP A 301 -3.33 16.46 1.69
CA ASP A 301 -2.87 17.03 0.43
C ASP A 301 -1.54 16.39 0.07
N ASP A 302 -1.42 16.04 -1.20
CA ASP A 302 -0.20 15.58 -1.84
C ASP A 302 0.12 16.62 -2.92
N ASP A 303 1.19 17.37 -2.72
CA ASP A 303 1.62 18.39 -3.68
C ASP A 303 2.00 17.77 -5.05
N SER A 304 2.06 16.44 -5.16
CA SER A 304 2.06 15.68 -6.43
C SER A 304 3.20 16.06 -7.40
N GLY A 305 4.28 16.68 -6.90
CA GLY A 305 5.36 17.21 -7.74
C GLY A 305 4.99 18.50 -8.49
N GLU A 306 3.86 19.11 -8.18
CA GLU A 306 3.59 20.50 -8.57
C GLU A 306 4.46 21.37 -7.65
N ASP A 307 5.14 22.41 -8.14
CA ASP A 307 6.06 23.24 -7.34
C ASP A 307 5.32 24.13 -6.30
N ARG A 308 4.38 23.54 -5.57
CA ARG A 308 3.59 24.08 -4.47
C ARG A 308 3.86 23.25 -3.23
N ASN A 309 3.52 23.79 -2.08
CA ASN A 309 3.59 23.06 -0.83
C ASN A 309 2.25 22.38 -0.54
N SER A 310 2.29 21.23 0.14
CA SER A 310 1.10 20.56 0.65
C SER A 310 0.38 21.44 1.68
N ARG A 311 -0.93 21.59 1.52
CA ARG A 311 -1.76 22.45 2.36
C ARG A 311 -3.14 21.84 2.61
N VAL A 312 -3.53 21.82 3.88
CA VAL A 312 -4.86 21.44 4.34
C VAL A 312 -5.55 22.65 4.99
N SER A 313 -6.79 22.90 4.60
CA SER A 313 -7.69 23.87 5.26
C SER A 313 -8.82 23.10 5.93
N ALA A 314 -8.92 23.18 7.26
CA ALA A 314 -9.91 22.40 8.01
C ALA A 314 -10.44 23.20 9.22
N LYS A 315 -11.72 23.01 9.53
CA LYS A 315 -12.31 23.56 10.76
C LYS A 315 -11.96 22.65 11.93
N LEU A 316 -11.13 23.17 12.84
CA LEU A 316 -10.74 22.47 14.06
C LEU A 316 -11.55 23.03 15.23
N PHE A 317 -11.84 22.18 16.21
CA PHE A 317 -12.63 22.55 17.39
C PHE A 317 -11.74 22.60 18.63
N GLN A 318 -11.92 23.66 19.42
CA GLN A 318 -11.25 23.79 20.71
C GLN A 318 -11.60 22.62 21.63
N GLY A 319 -10.59 22.11 22.33
CA GLY A 319 -10.74 20.97 23.25
C GLY A 319 -10.80 19.60 22.58
N ARG A 320 -10.63 19.55 21.26
CA ARG A 320 -10.39 18.30 20.51
C ARG A 320 -8.91 18.15 20.20
N HIS A 321 -8.49 16.90 20.00
CA HIS A 321 -7.11 16.55 19.73
C HIS A 321 -6.96 16.11 18.27
N TYR A 322 -5.93 16.62 17.61
CA TYR A 322 -5.63 16.29 16.23
C TYR A 322 -4.16 15.87 16.09
N VAL A 323 -3.87 15.11 15.05
CA VAL A 323 -2.51 14.73 14.67
C VAL A 323 -2.28 15.11 13.22
N VAL A 324 -1.25 15.90 12.96
CA VAL A 324 -0.76 16.16 11.61
C VAL A 324 0.49 15.32 11.37
N ARG A 325 0.57 14.71 10.19
CA ARG A 325 1.69 13.89 9.76
C ARG A 325 2.17 14.37 8.41
N VAL A 326 3.48 14.57 8.29
CA VAL A 326 4.14 15.02 7.07
C VAL A 326 5.16 13.98 6.67
N ARG A 327 4.96 13.36 5.51
CA ARG A 327 5.95 12.46 4.88
C ARG A 327 6.68 13.19 3.77
N LEU A 328 7.99 13.03 3.72
CA LEU A 328 8.81 13.59 2.64
C LEU A 328 8.89 12.62 1.46
N TYR A 329 8.57 13.09 0.26
CA TYR A 329 8.82 12.36 -0.98
C TYR A 329 10.17 12.75 -1.57
N TRP A 330 10.41 14.05 -1.72
CA TRP A 330 11.66 14.58 -2.25
C TRP A 330 12.06 15.85 -1.50
N ALA A 331 13.35 15.99 -1.18
CA ALA A 331 13.83 16.99 -0.23
C ALA A 331 14.02 18.40 -0.80
N GLY A 332 13.89 18.62 -2.11
CA GLY A 332 14.30 19.89 -2.70
C GLY A 332 15.81 19.99 -2.91
N GLU A 333 16.25 21.02 -3.64
CA GLU A 333 17.67 21.40 -3.69
C GLU A 333 18.20 21.91 -2.35
N SER A 334 17.34 22.50 -1.52
CA SER A 334 17.70 22.99 -0.19
C SER A 334 17.77 21.88 0.86
N GLY A 335 17.11 20.74 0.63
CA GLY A 335 16.94 19.69 1.63
C GLY A 335 16.11 20.11 2.85
N GLN A 336 15.46 21.29 2.80
CA GLN A 336 14.81 21.91 3.94
C GLN A 336 13.34 22.17 3.64
N THR A 337 12.48 21.68 4.54
CA THR A 337 11.07 22.04 4.59
C THR A 337 10.70 22.46 6.00
N ALA A 338 9.55 23.08 6.18
CA ALA A 338 9.01 23.42 7.49
C ALA A 338 7.51 23.17 7.52
N LEU A 339 6.95 22.96 8.70
CA LEU A 339 5.51 22.82 8.93
C LEU A 339 5.03 23.95 9.83
N MET A 340 3.85 24.50 9.52
CA MET A 340 3.15 25.44 10.39
C MET A 340 1.65 25.22 10.27
N TYR A 341 0.92 25.57 11.33
CA TYR A 341 -0.52 25.80 11.24
C TYR A 341 -0.90 27.15 11.86
N TRP A 342 -1.97 27.78 11.36
CA TRP A 342 -2.38 29.11 11.77
C TRP A 342 -3.86 29.41 11.57
#